data_AF-A0A225B4I5-F1
#
_entry.id   AF-A0A225B4I5-F1
#
_cell.length_a   1.000
_cell.length_b   1.000
_cell.length_c   1.000
_cell.angle_alpha   90.00
_cell.angle_beta   90.00
_cell.angle_gamma   90.00
#
_symmetry.space_group_name_H-M   'P 1'
#
loop_
_entity.id
_entity.type
_entity.pdbx_description
1 polymer ?
#
loop_
_entity_poly.entity_id
_entity_poly.type
_entity_poly.pdbx_seq_one_letter_code
_entity_poly.pdbx_strand_id
1 'polypeptide(L)'
;MASQDENAFVPALIVVDMQEDFCPPNGSLAVEGGRTIAPIINSLLDLPNFAIRIATQDWHPADHISFASNHPAPNNKPFESYIQMHNPAGGKEHETKEQRLWPTHCVASTNGAAIIPEILAPASSEGSSGKIDLLAKKGMHPGVEMYSVFSDAFGNMDPSLARKSVDVDVTAVLKERHVTDVFVVGIAGDYCVKYTAVDAARAGFKTWVVEDAVKSVDPGMGWQQAMKEFGEFGVEVVRSDGPEIARPHQIERLAILSITTYLPTPSLAQFSTYTPLQTHHKMSAEAFAALDKQLSNTSTTTTTTTTTTTTTTTTTTTAAGPVLPAVGAPLPGQVHGGAEEPLPYWLVNVPREQWPSSCPEFLQGLSDKNIAILATPDSEYQWIGWERVRELVKSNDIGRFQRFPSDLRKYLESMFHIKQKYGSVMDFVLTQRLHWDKEDLKPRGEAFEYDDDLKILLNDWPYGLEKDIVHLVVWTKFDLDEDPSTGLLTETMWKKIDDYVETKFRSRIASDQIVWFKNWKALKSVHAIEHFHVMLHQPDPEFIRDITNGDVPLVEKVSRGAAP
;
A
#
# COMPACT_ATOMS: atom_id res chain seq x y z
N MET A 1 17.41 24.27 -33.55
CA MET A 1 17.20 23.11 -32.67
C MET A 1 17.01 23.68 -31.28
N ALA A 2 15.76 23.79 -30.84
CA ALA A 2 15.47 24.25 -29.48
C ALA A 2 15.94 23.17 -28.51
N SER A 3 16.75 23.55 -27.52
CA SER A 3 17.09 22.69 -26.39
C SER A 3 15.78 22.31 -25.70
N GLN A 4 15.45 21.02 -25.66
CA GLN A 4 14.41 20.53 -24.78
C GLN A 4 14.87 20.82 -23.34
N ASP A 5 13.99 21.46 -22.58
CA ASP A 5 14.21 21.80 -21.19
C ASP A 5 14.30 20.48 -20.41
N GLU A 6 15.51 20.03 -20.06
CA GLU A 6 15.78 18.78 -19.33
C GLU A 6 15.12 18.73 -17.92
N ASN A 7 14.39 19.78 -17.55
CA ASN A 7 13.69 19.96 -16.27
C ASN A 7 12.15 19.98 -16.38
N ALA A 8 11.54 19.78 -17.55
CA ALA A 8 10.09 19.75 -17.67
C ALA A 8 9.50 18.50 -16.99
N PHE A 9 8.58 18.69 -16.03
CA PHE A 9 7.83 17.62 -15.35
C PHE A 9 6.40 17.57 -15.91
N VAL A 10 6.13 16.56 -16.74
CA VAL A 10 4.83 16.30 -17.38
C VAL A 10 4.42 14.86 -17.05
N PRO A 11 3.66 14.65 -15.97
CA PRO A 11 3.37 13.30 -15.48
C PRO A 11 2.15 12.67 -16.15
N ALA A 12 2.17 11.34 -16.29
CA ALA A 12 1.03 10.50 -16.62
C ALA A 12 0.78 9.48 -15.51
N LEU A 13 -0.48 9.09 -15.34
CA LEU A 13 -0.88 7.99 -14.45
C LEU A 13 -1.37 6.81 -15.27
N ILE A 14 -0.82 5.62 -15.04
CA ILE A 14 -1.26 4.36 -15.63
C ILE A 14 -1.87 3.49 -14.52
N VAL A 15 -3.18 3.28 -14.59
CA VAL A 15 -3.96 2.40 -13.71
C VAL A 15 -4.04 1.02 -14.35
N VAL A 16 -3.28 0.07 -13.82
CA VAL A 16 -3.11 -1.25 -14.42
C VAL A 16 -4.20 -2.21 -13.93
N ASP A 17 -4.99 -2.72 -14.87
CA ASP A 17 -5.84 -3.91 -14.78
C ASP A 17 -6.72 -4.00 -13.52
N MET A 18 -7.34 -2.90 -13.11
CA MET A 18 -8.34 -2.90 -12.03
C MET A 18 -9.66 -3.53 -12.51
N GLN A 19 -9.65 -4.83 -12.78
CA GLN A 19 -10.75 -5.59 -13.39
C GLN A 19 -11.43 -6.55 -12.41
N GLU A 20 -12.67 -6.92 -12.71
CA GLU A 20 -13.49 -7.84 -11.91
C GLU A 20 -12.79 -9.19 -11.66
N ASP A 21 -12.14 -9.78 -12.66
CA ASP A 21 -11.47 -11.07 -12.52
C ASP A 21 -10.24 -11.05 -11.60
N PHE A 22 -9.61 -9.89 -11.44
CA PHE A 22 -8.48 -9.69 -10.53
C PHE A 22 -8.92 -9.28 -9.12
N CYS A 23 -10.23 -9.12 -8.87
CA CYS A 23 -10.74 -8.59 -7.62
C CYS A 23 -11.68 -9.58 -6.90
N PRO A 24 -11.55 -9.75 -5.56
CA PRO A 24 -12.53 -10.51 -4.79
C PRO A 24 -13.90 -9.82 -4.81
N PRO A 25 -15.01 -10.52 -4.49
CA PRO A 25 -15.04 -11.92 -4.06
C PRO A 25 -15.13 -12.94 -5.21
N ASN A 26 -15.43 -12.51 -6.43
CA ASN A 26 -15.84 -13.42 -7.52
C ASN A 26 -14.82 -13.56 -8.65
N GLY A 27 -13.69 -12.84 -8.60
CA GLY A 27 -12.71 -12.87 -9.68
C GLY A 27 -12.06 -14.24 -9.87
N SER A 28 -11.94 -14.69 -11.12
CA SER A 28 -11.34 -15.98 -11.46
C SER A 28 -9.83 -16.06 -11.19
N LEU A 29 -9.16 -14.90 -11.11
CA LEU A 29 -7.75 -14.74 -10.76
C LEU A 29 -7.62 -13.63 -9.69
N ALA A 30 -8.50 -13.67 -8.68
CA ALA A 30 -8.58 -12.63 -7.68
C ALA A 30 -7.28 -12.47 -6.87
N VAL A 31 -6.76 -11.25 -6.83
CA VAL A 31 -5.66 -10.84 -5.97
C VAL A 31 -6.22 -10.38 -4.63
N GLU A 32 -5.69 -10.92 -3.53
CA GLU A 32 -6.19 -10.62 -2.19
C GLU A 32 -6.11 -9.11 -1.88
N GLY A 33 -7.24 -8.56 -1.44
CA GLY A 33 -7.36 -7.13 -1.17
C GLY A 33 -7.29 -6.24 -2.42
N GLY A 34 -7.43 -6.77 -3.64
CA GLY A 34 -7.34 -6.00 -4.88
C GLY A 34 -8.25 -4.75 -4.91
N ARG A 35 -9.46 -4.83 -4.34
CA ARG A 35 -10.37 -3.66 -4.26
C ARG A 35 -9.94 -2.60 -3.24
N THR A 36 -9.09 -2.92 -2.26
CA THR A 36 -8.76 -1.99 -1.17
C THR A 36 -7.89 -0.82 -1.62
N ILE A 37 -7.24 -0.92 -2.77
CA ILE A 37 -6.42 0.15 -3.35
C ILE A 37 -7.23 1.13 -4.22
N ALA A 38 -8.49 0.80 -4.55
CA ALA A 38 -9.34 1.66 -5.38
C ALA A 38 -9.54 3.08 -4.81
N PRO A 39 -9.75 3.29 -3.49
CA PRO A 39 -9.83 4.65 -2.93
C PRO A 39 -8.57 5.49 -3.18
N ILE A 40 -7.38 4.89 -3.03
CA ILE A 40 -6.09 5.58 -3.23
C ILE A 40 -5.91 5.92 -4.71
N ILE A 41 -6.17 4.95 -5.60
CA ILE A 41 -6.13 5.18 -7.05
C ILE A 41 -7.09 6.31 -7.45
N ASN A 42 -8.31 6.33 -6.89
CA ASN A 42 -9.28 7.39 -7.15
C ASN A 42 -8.79 8.76 -6.69
N SER A 43 -8.09 8.85 -5.55
CA SER A 43 -7.46 10.10 -5.12
C SER A 43 -6.36 10.56 -6.07
N LEU A 44 -5.55 9.64 -6.61
CA LEU A 44 -4.54 9.96 -7.62
C LEU A 44 -5.17 10.43 -8.93
N LEU A 45 -6.25 9.77 -9.36
CA LEU A 45 -7.02 10.16 -10.55
C LEU A 45 -7.62 11.56 -10.43
N ASP A 46 -7.97 12.00 -9.22
CA ASP A 46 -8.50 13.35 -8.96
C ASP A 46 -7.41 14.44 -9.00
N LEU A 47 -6.12 14.09 -9.01
CA LEU A 47 -5.05 15.07 -9.06
C LEU A 47 -5.01 15.75 -10.43
N PRO A 48 -4.98 17.09 -10.51
CA PRO A 48 -5.07 17.81 -11.78
C PRO A 48 -3.77 17.82 -12.60
N ASN A 49 -2.64 17.42 -12.02
CA ASN A 49 -1.31 17.53 -12.62
C ASN A 49 -0.99 16.44 -13.66
N PHE A 50 -1.72 15.31 -13.67
CA PHE A 50 -1.53 14.29 -14.70
C PHE A 50 -2.02 14.79 -16.06
N ALA A 51 -1.09 14.88 -17.01
CA ALA A 51 -1.34 15.24 -18.40
C ALA A 51 -2.23 14.22 -19.12
N ILE A 52 -2.19 12.97 -18.68
CA ILE A 52 -3.07 11.90 -19.14
C ILE A 52 -3.20 10.80 -18.08
N ARG A 53 -4.42 10.26 -17.92
CA ARG A 53 -4.77 9.11 -17.08
C ARG A 53 -5.16 7.94 -17.98
N ILE A 54 -4.38 6.88 -17.96
CA ILE A 54 -4.59 5.69 -18.79
C ILE A 54 -5.02 4.55 -17.88
N ALA A 55 -6.12 3.86 -18.20
CA ALA A 55 -6.42 2.56 -17.62
C ALA A 55 -6.04 1.46 -18.60
N THR A 56 -5.55 0.33 -18.09
CA THR A 56 -5.33 -0.87 -18.89
C THR A 56 -6.33 -1.95 -18.57
N GLN A 57 -6.57 -2.83 -19.55
CA GLN A 57 -7.36 -4.04 -19.38
C GLN A 57 -6.63 -5.22 -20.01
N ASP A 58 -6.47 -6.30 -19.27
CA ASP A 58 -6.32 -7.61 -19.89
C ASP A 58 -7.60 -7.95 -20.67
N TRP A 59 -7.41 -8.38 -21.92
CA TRP A 59 -8.47 -8.55 -22.89
C TRP A 59 -8.21 -9.75 -23.79
N HIS A 60 -8.18 -10.91 -23.16
CA HIS A 60 -7.75 -12.15 -23.79
C HIS A 60 -8.83 -12.78 -24.68
N PRO A 61 -8.46 -13.39 -25.80
CA PRO A 61 -9.35 -14.33 -26.47
C PRO A 61 -9.53 -15.59 -25.62
N ALA A 62 -10.65 -16.31 -25.78
CA ALA A 62 -10.95 -17.50 -24.97
C ALA A 62 -9.91 -18.63 -25.13
N ASP A 63 -9.23 -18.68 -26.28
CA ASP A 63 -8.19 -19.64 -26.63
C ASP A 63 -6.76 -19.12 -26.33
N HIS A 64 -6.62 -18.10 -25.48
CA HIS A 64 -5.32 -17.52 -25.14
C HIS A 64 -4.35 -18.55 -24.54
N ILE A 65 -3.08 -18.47 -24.94
CA ILE A 65 -2.01 -19.41 -24.59
C ILE A 65 -1.71 -19.45 -23.09
N SER A 66 -2.01 -18.39 -22.34
CA SER A 66 -1.74 -18.36 -20.91
C SER A 66 -2.78 -19.10 -20.07
N PHE A 67 -3.91 -19.53 -20.64
CA PHE A 67 -4.94 -20.23 -19.88
C PHE A 67 -4.66 -21.73 -19.79
N ALA A 68 -4.64 -22.24 -18.57
CA ALA A 68 -4.43 -23.65 -18.29
C ALA A 68 -5.45 -24.56 -18.99
N SER A 69 -6.70 -24.11 -19.13
CA SER A 69 -7.78 -24.84 -19.80
C SER A 69 -7.51 -25.13 -21.28
N ASN A 70 -6.61 -24.37 -21.92
CA ASN A 70 -6.31 -24.49 -23.34
C ASN A 70 -5.16 -25.48 -23.63
N HIS A 71 -4.64 -26.15 -22.59
CA HIS A 71 -3.55 -27.10 -22.71
C HIS A 71 -3.98 -28.51 -22.28
N PRO A 72 -3.38 -29.57 -22.87
CA PRO A 72 -3.68 -30.94 -22.49
C PRO A 72 -3.02 -31.32 -21.16
N ALA A 73 -3.69 -32.18 -20.40
CA ALA A 73 -3.12 -32.80 -19.20
C ALA A 73 -1.86 -33.62 -19.55
N PRO A 74 -0.85 -33.69 -18.64
CA PRO A 74 -0.86 -33.18 -17.27
C PRO A 74 -0.43 -31.71 -17.11
N ASN A 75 -0.01 -31.04 -18.20
CA ASN A 75 0.58 -29.69 -18.17
C ASN A 75 -0.49 -28.60 -18.35
N ASN A 76 -1.57 -28.69 -17.56
CA ASN A 76 -2.75 -27.86 -17.70
C ASN A 76 -3.32 -27.39 -16.35
N LYS A 77 -2.45 -27.25 -15.36
CA LYS A 77 -2.81 -26.81 -14.01
C LYS A 77 -2.48 -25.32 -13.83
N PRO A 78 -3.46 -24.47 -13.45
CA PRO A 78 -3.20 -23.09 -13.07
C PRO A 78 -2.12 -22.97 -11.99
N PHE A 79 -1.30 -21.93 -12.06
CA PHE A 79 -0.21 -21.59 -11.12
C PHE A 79 0.99 -22.56 -11.11
N GLU A 80 0.78 -23.83 -11.45
CA GLU A 80 1.80 -24.89 -11.42
C GLU A 80 2.45 -25.15 -12.78
N SER A 81 1.64 -25.21 -13.84
CA SER A 81 2.11 -25.62 -15.17
C SER A 81 2.75 -24.47 -15.94
N TYR A 82 3.71 -24.83 -16.79
CA TYR A 82 4.39 -23.92 -17.70
C TYR A 82 4.33 -24.46 -19.12
N ILE A 83 4.26 -23.54 -20.08
CA ILE A 83 4.37 -23.85 -21.50
C ILE A 83 5.50 -23.06 -22.11
N GLN A 84 5.98 -23.53 -23.26
CA GLN A 84 6.98 -22.82 -24.03
C GLN A 84 6.27 -21.95 -25.07
N MET A 85 6.48 -20.64 -24.98
CA MET A 85 5.97 -19.65 -25.89
C MET A 85 7.05 -19.28 -26.90
N HIS A 86 6.66 -18.94 -28.12
CA HIS A 86 7.56 -18.55 -29.21
C HIS A 86 7.44 -17.05 -29.50
N ASN A 87 8.55 -16.42 -29.85
CA ASN A 87 8.56 -15.00 -30.21
C ASN A 87 7.73 -14.78 -31.49
N PRO A 88 6.70 -13.91 -31.47
CA PRO A 88 5.84 -13.65 -32.62
C PRO A 88 6.49 -12.75 -33.69
N ALA A 89 7.69 -12.20 -33.43
CA ALA A 89 8.42 -11.36 -34.35
C ALA A 89 9.05 -12.18 -35.49
N GLY A 90 8.89 -11.69 -36.73
CA GLY A 90 9.42 -12.34 -37.91
C GLY A 90 10.94 -12.54 -37.85
N GLY A 91 11.40 -13.77 -38.05
CA GLY A 91 12.82 -14.15 -37.99
C GLY A 91 13.35 -14.43 -36.59
N LYS A 92 12.52 -14.30 -35.54
CA LYS A 92 12.88 -14.58 -34.14
C LYS A 92 12.14 -15.78 -33.56
N GLU A 93 11.42 -16.56 -34.36
CA GLU A 93 10.53 -17.65 -33.91
C GLU A 93 11.26 -18.76 -33.11
N HIS A 94 12.59 -18.80 -33.23
CA HIS A 94 13.47 -19.69 -32.47
C HIS A 94 13.70 -19.24 -31.01
N GLU A 95 13.47 -17.96 -30.70
CA GLU A 95 13.49 -17.44 -29.33
C GLU A 95 12.24 -17.92 -28.59
N THR A 96 12.46 -18.51 -27.41
CA THR A 96 11.37 -19.03 -26.58
C THR A 96 11.44 -18.51 -25.16
N LYS A 97 10.29 -18.43 -24.50
CA LYS A 97 10.16 -18.11 -23.07
C LYS A 97 9.16 -19.05 -22.41
N GLU A 98 9.41 -19.39 -21.16
CA GLU A 98 8.43 -20.11 -20.35
C GLU A 98 7.30 -19.15 -19.93
N GLN A 99 6.06 -19.62 -20.07
CA GLN A 99 4.85 -18.94 -19.65
C GLN A 99 4.15 -19.79 -18.60
N ARG A 100 3.96 -19.23 -17.39
CA ARG A 100 3.12 -19.84 -16.36
C ARG A 100 1.67 -19.85 -16.82
N LEU A 101 0.96 -20.95 -16.58
CA LEU A 101 -0.46 -21.05 -16.90
C LEU A 101 -1.32 -20.50 -15.77
N TRP A 102 -2.35 -19.76 -16.14
CA TRP A 102 -3.31 -19.11 -15.26
C TRP A 102 -4.69 -19.77 -15.36
N PRO A 103 -5.60 -19.56 -14.39
CA PRO A 103 -7.02 -19.77 -14.61
C PRO A 103 -7.49 -18.94 -15.82
N THR A 104 -8.56 -19.35 -16.48
CA THR A 104 -9.21 -18.49 -17.49
C THR A 104 -9.70 -17.22 -16.82
N HIS A 105 -9.24 -16.06 -17.28
CA HIS A 105 -9.56 -14.75 -16.71
C HIS A 105 -9.59 -13.68 -17.81
N CYS A 106 -10.23 -12.55 -17.54
CA CYS A 106 -10.26 -11.36 -18.39
C CYS A 106 -10.59 -11.66 -19.86
N VAL A 107 -11.44 -12.65 -20.11
CA VAL A 107 -11.85 -13.02 -21.46
C VAL A 107 -12.62 -11.86 -22.08
N ALA A 108 -12.26 -11.49 -23.30
CA ALA A 108 -12.82 -10.38 -24.04
C ALA A 108 -14.36 -10.40 -24.01
N SER A 109 -14.94 -9.24 -23.70
CA SER A 109 -16.39 -9.02 -23.65
C SER A 109 -17.15 -9.81 -22.57
N THR A 110 -16.45 -10.37 -21.58
CA THR A 110 -17.08 -10.94 -20.38
C THR A 110 -17.11 -9.93 -19.23
N ASN A 111 -17.94 -10.19 -18.21
CA ASN A 111 -17.98 -9.35 -17.01
C ASN A 111 -16.63 -9.36 -16.27
N GLY A 112 -15.90 -10.49 -16.29
CA GLY A 112 -14.60 -10.61 -15.64
C GLY A 112 -13.55 -9.62 -16.17
N ALA A 113 -13.63 -9.28 -17.47
CA ALA A 113 -12.76 -8.28 -18.09
C ALA A 113 -13.19 -6.82 -17.84
N ALA A 114 -14.34 -6.55 -17.21
CA ALA A 114 -14.77 -5.19 -16.95
C ALA A 114 -13.89 -4.52 -15.88
N ILE A 115 -13.58 -3.23 -16.05
CA ILE A 115 -13.01 -2.41 -14.98
C ILE A 115 -13.99 -2.37 -13.81
N ILE A 116 -13.50 -2.51 -12.59
CA ILE A 116 -14.34 -2.48 -11.39
C ILE A 116 -15.06 -1.13 -11.26
N PRO A 117 -16.33 -1.13 -10.81
CA PRO A 117 -17.11 0.10 -10.72
C PRO A 117 -16.51 1.15 -9.79
N GLU A 118 -15.68 0.76 -8.82
CA GLU A 118 -15.01 1.66 -7.88
C GLU A 118 -14.05 2.62 -8.59
N ILE A 119 -13.40 2.22 -9.68
CA ILE A 119 -12.51 3.09 -10.47
C ILE A 119 -13.29 3.99 -11.44
N LEU A 120 -14.45 3.52 -11.90
CA LEU A 120 -15.32 4.25 -12.83
C LEU A 120 -16.31 5.19 -12.12
N ALA A 121 -16.46 5.10 -10.80
CA ALA A 121 -17.41 5.90 -10.03
C ALA A 121 -17.01 7.40 -10.02
N PRO A 122 -17.95 8.33 -10.31
CA PRO A 122 -17.67 9.75 -10.20
C PRO A 122 -17.47 10.16 -8.73
N ALA A 123 -16.46 10.99 -8.45
CA ALA A 123 -16.27 11.59 -7.13
C ALA A 123 -17.35 12.64 -6.87
N SER A 124 -18.46 12.22 -6.26
CA SER A 124 -19.31 13.01 -5.36
C SER A 124 -19.50 14.52 -5.67
N SER A 125 -19.65 14.92 -6.94
CA SER A 125 -20.06 16.26 -7.34
C SER A 125 -20.47 16.27 -8.82
N GLU A 126 -21.58 16.94 -9.12
CA GLU A 126 -22.21 16.94 -10.43
C GLU A 126 -21.32 17.59 -11.49
N GLY A 127 -21.09 16.85 -12.59
CA GLY A 127 -20.67 17.41 -13.87
C GLY A 127 -19.19 17.22 -14.26
N SER A 128 -18.73 15.98 -14.46
CA SER A 128 -17.81 15.66 -15.57
C SER A 128 -17.71 14.15 -15.81
N SER A 129 -17.35 13.81 -17.05
CA SER A 129 -16.99 12.50 -17.60
C SER A 129 -15.96 11.74 -16.75
N GLY A 130 -15.96 10.39 -16.85
CA GLY A 130 -15.11 9.51 -16.04
C GLY A 130 -13.63 9.92 -15.96
N LYS A 131 -12.97 9.56 -14.86
CA LYS A 131 -11.62 10.02 -14.49
C LYS A 131 -10.48 9.45 -15.36
N ILE A 132 -10.79 8.66 -16.38
CA ILE A 132 -9.83 7.99 -17.25
C ILE A 132 -9.92 8.63 -18.64
N ASP A 133 -8.77 9.09 -19.15
CA ASP A 133 -8.67 9.76 -20.44
C ASP A 133 -8.53 8.75 -21.60
N LEU A 134 -7.92 7.60 -21.34
CA LEU A 134 -7.65 6.55 -22.33
C LEU A 134 -7.76 5.15 -21.71
N LEU A 135 -8.36 4.23 -22.43
CA LEU A 135 -8.42 2.81 -22.08
C LEU A 135 -7.61 2.01 -23.11
N ALA A 136 -6.63 1.23 -22.66
CA ALA A 136 -5.80 0.38 -23.51
C ALA A 136 -6.00 -1.10 -23.16
N LYS A 137 -6.34 -1.92 -24.15
CA LYS A 137 -6.56 -3.36 -23.99
C LYS A 137 -5.33 -4.12 -24.43
N LYS A 138 -4.82 -5.02 -23.59
CA LYS A 138 -3.63 -5.85 -23.84
C LYS A 138 -3.95 -7.35 -23.72
N GLY A 139 -3.00 -8.20 -24.09
CA GLY A 139 -3.18 -9.66 -24.07
C GLY A 139 -4.07 -10.20 -25.19
N MET A 140 -4.26 -9.44 -26.29
CA MET A 140 -5.23 -9.76 -27.34
C MET A 140 -4.78 -10.86 -28.31
N HIS A 141 -3.47 -11.15 -28.37
CA HIS A 141 -2.93 -12.13 -29.32
C HIS A 141 -2.98 -13.53 -28.70
N PRO A 142 -3.65 -14.51 -29.31
CA PRO A 142 -3.88 -15.82 -28.68
C PRO A 142 -2.59 -16.60 -28.39
N GLY A 143 -1.54 -16.43 -29.21
CA GLY A 143 -0.27 -17.15 -29.09
C GLY A 143 0.85 -16.50 -28.27
N VAL A 144 0.64 -15.33 -27.65
CA VAL A 144 1.70 -14.66 -26.86
C VAL A 144 1.12 -13.88 -25.68
N GLU A 145 1.73 -14.00 -24.51
CA GLU A 145 1.37 -13.23 -23.32
C GLU A 145 1.82 -11.76 -23.43
N MET A 146 1.10 -10.85 -22.77
CA MET A 146 1.43 -9.43 -22.71
C MET A 146 1.03 -8.82 -21.35
N TYR A 147 1.92 -8.96 -20.36
CA TYR A 147 1.73 -8.30 -19.06
C TYR A 147 1.87 -6.78 -19.13
N SER A 148 2.83 -6.27 -19.91
CA SER A 148 3.08 -4.84 -20.09
C SER A 148 2.14 -4.26 -21.14
N VAL A 149 1.63 -3.04 -20.93
CA VAL A 149 0.90 -2.32 -21.99
C VAL A 149 1.83 -1.81 -23.11
N PHE A 150 3.15 -1.83 -22.90
CA PHE A 150 4.14 -1.33 -23.85
C PHE A 150 4.70 -2.40 -24.78
N SER A 151 4.78 -3.66 -24.35
CA SER A 151 5.40 -4.73 -25.14
C SER A 151 4.88 -6.13 -24.78
N ASP A 152 4.95 -7.05 -25.72
CA ASP A 152 4.66 -8.46 -25.46
C ASP A 152 5.69 -9.09 -24.51
N ALA A 153 5.47 -10.34 -24.10
CA ALA A 153 6.38 -11.04 -23.19
C ALA A 153 7.82 -11.18 -23.70
N PHE A 154 8.11 -10.93 -24.99
CA PHE A 154 9.46 -10.93 -25.55
C PHE A 154 10.11 -9.54 -25.57
N GLY A 155 9.40 -8.49 -25.17
CA GLY A 155 9.91 -7.12 -25.21
C GLY A 155 9.81 -6.49 -26.59
N ASN A 156 8.97 -7.03 -27.48
CA ASN A 156 8.81 -6.46 -28.81
C ASN A 156 7.97 -5.17 -28.74
N MET A 157 8.61 -4.02 -28.93
CA MET A 157 7.97 -2.70 -28.92
C MET A 157 7.64 -2.16 -30.33
N ASP A 158 7.86 -2.95 -31.39
CA ASP A 158 7.49 -2.55 -32.74
C ASP A 158 5.95 -2.39 -32.85
N PRO A 159 5.42 -1.21 -33.20
CA PRO A 159 3.98 -0.99 -33.21
C PRO A 159 3.21 -1.87 -34.20
N SER A 160 3.84 -2.29 -35.30
CA SER A 160 3.20 -3.14 -36.31
C SER A 160 2.98 -4.57 -35.83
N LEU A 161 3.83 -5.04 -34.91
CA LEU A 161 3.68 -6.31 -34.22
C LEU A 161 2.80 -6.17 -32.96
N ALA A 162 3.08 -5.16 -32.13
CA ALA A 162 2.41 -4.93 -30.86
C ALA A 162 0.89 -4.74 -31.01
N ARG A 163 0.43 -4.13 -32.12
CA ARG A 163 -1.01 -3.96 -32.43
C ARG A 163 -1.85 -5.23 -32.46
N LYS A 164 -1.22 -6.41 -32.50
CA LYS A 164 -1.92 -7.70 -32.40
C LYS A 164 -2.23 -8.08 -30.95
N SER A 165 -1.42 -7.59 -30.03
CA SER A 165 -1.48 -7.90 -28.59
C SER A 165 -2.04 -6.74 -27.77
N VAL A 166 -1.92 -5.49 -28.24
CA VAL A 166 -2.49 -4.28 -27.63
C VAL A 166 -3.21 -3.41 -28.67
N ASP A 167 -4.32 -2.76 -28.32
CA ASP A 167 -5.11 -1.94 -29.26
C ASP A 167 -4.64 -0.47 -29.38
N VAL A 168 -3.81 -0.01 -28.43
CA VAL A 168 -3.28 1.36 -28.38
C VAL A 168 -1.75 1.36 -28.25
N ASP A 169 -1.07 2.17 -29.05
CA ASP A 169 0.36 2.47 -28.87
C ASP A 169 0.53 3.53 -27.77
N VAL A 170 0.62 3.07 -26.52
CA VAL A 170 0.76 3.93 -25.34
C VAL A 170 2.05 4.77 -25.41
N THR A 171 3.13 4.24 -25.98
CA THR A 171 4.38 5.01 -26.15
C THR A 171 4.18 6.24 -27.02
N ALA A 172 3.49 6.07 -28.16
CA ALA A 172 3.17 7.18 -29.05
C ALA A 172 2.27 8.21 -28.37
N VAL A 173 1.24 7.76 -27.63
CA VAL A 173 0.33 8.66 -26.89
C VAL A 173 1.08 9.49 -25.85
N LEU A 174 1.93 8.85 -25.04
CA LEU A 174 2.71 9.53 -24.00
C LEU A 174 3.66 10.57 -24.62
N LYS A 175 4.34 10.22 -25.72
CA LYS A 175 5.24 11.14 -26.45
C LYS A 175 4.49 12.31 -27.09
N GLU A 176 3.31 12.07 -27.67
CA GLU A 176 2.45 13.13 -28.24
C GLU A 176 1.98 14.10 -27.16
N ARG A 177 1.76 13.62 -25.93
CA ARG A 177 1.40 14.43 -24.76
C ARG A 177 2.60 15.04 -24.04
N HIS A 178 3.81 14.89 -24.60
CA HIS A 178 5.06 15.38 -24.02
C HIS A 178 5.31 14.86 -22.59
N VAL A 179 4.80 13.66 -22.27
CA VAL A 179 4.99 13.04 -20.96
C VAL A 179 6.47 12.74 -20.75
N THR A 180 6.98 13.12 -19.59
CA THR A 180 8.35 12.87 -19.13
C THR A 180 8.37 11.84 -18.00
N ASP A 181 7.28 11.77 -17.24
CA ASP A 181 7.18 11.05 -15.98
C ASP A 181 5.96 10.09 -16.00
N VAL A 182 6.14 8.80 -15.71
CA VAL A 182 5.05 7.79 -15.68
C VAL A 182 4.89 7.20 -14.28
N PHE A 183 3.71 7.35 -13.70
CA PHE A 183 3.33 6.73 -12.43
C PHE A 183 2.45 5.51 -12.70
N VAL A 184 2.80 4.36 -12.12
CA VAL A 184 2.11 3.09 -12.34
C VAL A 184 1.49 2.60 -11.03
N VAL A 185 0.20 2.24 -11.10
CA VAL A 185 -0.61 1.73 -9.98
C VAL A 185 -1.47 0.55 -10.44
N GLY A 186 -2.11 -0.17 -9.51
CA GLY A 186 -3.06 -1.23 -9.85
C GLY A 186 -2.55 -2.65 -9.58
N ILE A 187 -2.90 -3.61 -10.44
CA ILE A 187 -2.72 -5.05 -10.20
C ILE A 187 -2.14 -5.73 -11.44
N ALA A 188 -1.28 -6.74 -11.35
CA ALA A 188 -0.57 -7.18 -10.14
C ALA A 188 0.83 -6.56 -10.04
N GLY A 189 1.25 -6.20 -8.83
CA GLY A 189 2.53 -5.57 -8.51
C GLY A 189 3.75 -6.31 -9.04
N ASP A 190 3.72 -7.64 -9.01
CA ASP A 190 4.77 -8.57 -9.45
C ASP A 190 4.64 -9.04 -10.91
N TYR A 191 3.56 -8.63 -11.60
CA TYR A 191 3.29 -8.92 -13.01
C TYR A 191 3.00 -7.66 -13.83
N CYS A 192 1.74 -7.37 -14.14
CA CYS A 192 1.35 -6.31 -15.08
C CYS A 192 1.90 -4.93 -14.67
N VAL A 193 1.83 -4.58 -13.39
CA VAL A 193 2.44 -3.33 -12.87
C VAL A 193 3.95 -3.37 -13.06
N LYS A 194 4.60 -4.48 -12.69
CA LYS A 194 6.05 -4.63 -12.82
C LYS A 194 6.52 -4.43 -14.26
N TYR A 195 5.97 -5.21 -15.18
CA TYR A 195 6.38 -5.20 -16.58
C TYR A 195 6.02 -3.86 -17.25
N THR A 196 4.86 -3.26 -16.90
CA THR A 196 4.49 -1.93 -17.39
C THR A 196 5.49 -0.86 -16.93
N ALA A 197 5.88 -0.86 -15.65
CA ALA A 197 6.85 0.12 -15.13
C ALA A 197 8.25 -0.06 -15.74
N VAL A 198 8.73 -1.30 -15.82
CA VAL A 198 10.04 -1.60 -16.43
C VAL A 198 10.07 -1.19 -17.90
N ASP A 199 9.01 -1.48 -18.66
CA ASP A 199 8.97 -1.12 -20.07
C ASP A 199 8.74 0.38 -20.31
N ALA A 200 8.03 1.09 -19.43
CA ALA A 200 7.97 2.54 -19.45
C ALA A 200 9.38 3.15 -19.29
N ALA A 201 10.18 2.63 -18.35
CA ALA A 201 11.57 3.05 -18.18
C ALA A 201 12.42 2.75 -19.42
N ARG A 202 12.29 1.56 -20.02
CA ARG A 202 12.97 1.22 -21.28
C ARG A 202 12.54 2.09 -22.46
N ALA A 203 11.28 2.53 -22.48
CA ALA A 203 10.76 3.45 -23.49
C ALA A 203 11.25 4.90 -23.31
N GLY A 204 11.99 5.17 -22.22
CA GLY A 204 12.68 6.44 -21.95
C GLY A 204 11.95 7.38 -20.98
N PHE A 205 10.88 6.93 -20.33
CA PHE A 205 10.18 7.74 -19.32
C PHE A 205 10.83 7.54 -17.95
N LYS A 206 11.00 8.63 -17.20
CA LYS A 206 11.28 8.47 -15.77
C LYS A 206 10.03 7.84 -15.14
N THR A 207 10.19 6.81 -14.32
CA THR A 207 9.08 5.93 -13.95
C THR A 207 9.03 5.66 -12.45
N TRP A 208 7.81 5.68 -11.91
CA TRP A 208 7.52 5.37 -10.50
C TRP A 208 6.43 4.33 -10.36
N VAL A 209 6.56 3.50 -9.33
CA VAL A 209 5.50 2.61 -8.86
C VAL A 209 5.00 3.12 -7.52
N VAL A 210 3.69 3.35 -7.40
CA VAL A 210 3.08 3.88 -6.17
C VAL A 210 2.66 2.71 -5.26
N GLU A 211 3.50 2.34 -4.31
CA GLU A 211 3.43 1.05 -3.59
C GLU A 211 2.10 0.82 -2.84
N ASP A 212 1.52 1.87 -2.26
CA ASP A 212 0.28 1.79 -1.48
C ASP A 212 -0.97 1.79 -2.38
N ALA A 213 -0.79 2.01 -3.68
CA ALA A 213 -1.80 1.86 -4.72
C ALA A 213 -1.59 0.59 -5.57
N VAL A 214 -0.86 -0.42 -5.05
CA VAL A 214 -0.54 -1.67 -5.75
C VAL A 214 -0.89 -2.89 -4.89
N LYS A 215 -1.33 -3.97 -5.55
CA LYS A 215 -1.47 -5.32 -4.95
C LYS A 215 -0.82 -6.36 -5.85
N SER A 216 -0.19 -7.37 -5.25
CA SER A 216 0.60 -8.41 -5.96
C SER A 216 -0.07 -9.77 -5.84
N VAL A 217 0.14 -10.63 -6.84
CA VAL A 217 -0.26 -12.05 -6.78
C VAL A 217 0.55 -12.75 -5.69
N ASP A 218 1.86 -12.52 -5.64
CA ASP A 218 2.73 -12.91 -4.53
C ASP A 218 3.28 -11.66 -3.81
N PRO A 219 2.64 -11.20 -2.72
CA PRO A 219 3.09 -10.03 -1.96
C PRO A 219 4.37 -10.29 -1.16
N GLY A 220 4.85 -11.53 -1.10
CA GLY A 220 6.12 -11.91 -0.49
C GLY A 220 7.27 -11.85 -1.48
N MET A 221 7.67 -13.00 -1.99
CA MET A 221 8.88 -13.14 -2.81
C MET A 221 8.73 -12.48 -4.19
N GLY A 222 7.57 -12.63 -4.82
CA GLY A 222 7.25 -12.00 -6.11
C GLY A 222 7.40 -10.49 -6.07
N TRP A 223 6.81 -9.83 -5.06
CA TRP A 223 6.95 -8.39 -4.87
C TRP A 223 8.40 -7.96 -4.57
N GLN A 224 9.12 -8.68 -3.71
CA GLN A 224 10.53 -8.38 -3.42
C GLN A 224 11.41 -8.47 -4.67
N GLN A 225 11.17 -9.47 -5.51
CA GLN A 225 11.86 -9.63 -6.79
C GLN A 225 11.50 -8.51 -7.77
N ALA A 226 10.23 -8.09 -7.81
CA ALA A 226 9.80 -6.93 -8.59
C ALA A 226 10.51 -5.65 -8.16
N MET A 227 10.59 -5.38 -6.85
CA MET A 227 11.33 -4.23 -6.30
C MET A 227 12.81 -4.23 -6.67
N LYS A 228 13.45 -5.41 -6.68
CA LYS A 228 14.83 -5.55 -7.13
C LYS A 228 14.97 -5.22 -8.62
N GLU A 229 14.10 -5.76 -9.46
CA GLU A 229 14.07 -5.49 -10.90
C GLU A 229 13.80 -4.01 -11.20
N PHE A 230 12.96 -3.33 -10.41
CA PHE A 230 12.77 -1.88 -10.53
C PHE A 230 14.08 -1.11 -10.41
N GLY A 231 14.89 -1.42 -9.40
CA GLY A 231 16.20 -0.79 -9.21
C GLY A 231 17.16 -1.01 -10.38
N GLU A 232 17.10 -2.17 -11.04
CA GLU A 232 17.93 -2.48 -12.22
C GLU A 232 17.59 -1.62 -13.45
N PHE A 233 16.35 -1.16 -13.56
CA PHE A 233 15.86 -0.32 -14.66
C PHE A 233 15.67 1.16 -14.29
N GLY A 234 16.07 1.57 -13.08
CA GLY A 234 15.91 2.94 -12.61
C GLY A 234 14.45 3.34 -12.33
N VAL A 235 13.58 2.36 -12.09
CA VAL A 235 12.20 2.59 -11.62
C VAL A 235 12.26 2.83 -10.12
N GLU A 236 11.68 3.94 -9.67
CA GLU A 236 11.62 4.31 -8.26
C GLU A 236 10.30 3.82 -7.64
N VAL A 237 10.32 3.31 -6.41
CA VAL A 237 9.10 2.97 -5.66
C VAL A 237 8.79 4.10 -4.69
N VAL A 238 7.59 4.65 -4.79
CA VAL A 238 7.12 5.82 -4.04
C VAL A 238 5.76 5.55 -3.41
N ARG A 239 5.27 6.48 -2.61
CA ARG A 239 3.94 6.40 -1.99
C ARG A 239 3.00 7.45 -2.55
N SER A 240 1.70 7.21 -2.43
CA SER A 240 0.65 8.12 -2.92
C SER A 240 0.66 9.48 -2.20
N ASP A 241 1.17 9.50 -0.96
CA ASP A 241 1.41 10.70 -0.16
C ASP A 241 2.82 11.29 -0.32
N GLY A 242 3.60 10.73 -1.25
CA GLY A 242 4.96 11.16 -1.57
C GLY A 242 5.03 12.45 -2.41
N PRO A 243 6.22 13.05 -2.49
CA PRO A 243 6.49 14.34 -3.11
C PRO A 243 6.48 14.25 -4.62
N GLU A 244 6.82 13.08 -5.19
CA GLU A 244 6.88 12.89 -6.63
C GLU A 244 5.48 13.06 -7.24
N ILE A 245 4.46 12.64 -6.49
CA ILE A 245 3.03 12.81 -6.80
C ILE A 245 2.61 14.27 -6.62
N ALA A 246 3.04 14.89 -5.51
CA ALA A 246 2.72 16.26 -5.13
C ALA A 246 3.69 17.30 -5.73
N ARG A 247 4.18 17.11 -6.96
CA ARG A 247 4.91 18.15 -7.71
C ARG A 247 3.95 19.04 -8.53
N PRO A 248 3.39 20.14 -7.99
CA PRO A 248 2.81 21.19 -8.81
C PRO A 248 3.75 22.42 -8.92
N HIS A 249 3.95 22.91 -10.14
CA HIS A 249 4.21 24.32 -10.47
C HIS A 249 5.43 25.02 -9.82
N GLN A 250 6.65 24.50 -9.96
CA GLN A 250 7.84 25.37 -9.77
C GLN A 250 7.99 26.44 -10.88
N ILE A 251 7.19 26.41 -11.94
CA ILE A 251 7.31 27.35 -13.07
C ILE A 251 6.46 28.63 -12.90
N GLU A 252 5.43 28.67 -12.05
CA GLU A 252 4.60 29.89 -11.90
C GLU A 252 4.90 30.76 -10.67
N ARG A 253 5.68 30.30 -9.69
CA ARG A 253 6.05 31.13 -8.52
C ARG A 253 7.28 32.03 -8.73
N LEU A 254 8.13 31.76 -9.72
CA LEU A 254 9.32 32.58 -10.00
C LEU A 254 9.01 33.84 -10.84
N ALA A 255 7.84 33.92 -11.48
CA ALA A 255 7.43 35.09 -12.28
C ALA A 255 6.84 36.24 -11.43
N ILE A 256 6.34 35.98 -10.21
CA ILE A 256 5.75 37.03 -9.35
C ILE A 256 6.77 37.62 -8.37
N LEU A 257 7.86 36.92 -8.06
CA LEU A 257 8.91 37.38 -7.15
C LEU A 257 10.05 38.18 -7.84
N SER A 258 10.02 38.35 -9.17
CA SER A 258 11.09 39.06 -9.91
C SER A 258 10.72 40.48 -10.41
N ILE A 259 9.56 41.04 -10.01
CA ILE A 259 9.16 42.42 -10.39
C ILE A 259 9.20 43.41 -9.21
N THR A 260 9.55 43.00 -7.99
CA THR A 260 9.57 43.91 -6.83
C THR A 260 10.92 44.02 -6.14
N THR A 261 11.98 44.33 -6.88
CA THR A 261 13.17 45.00 -6.31
C THR A 261 14.04 45.50 -7.44
N TYR A 262 13.83 46.74 -7.90
CA TYR A 262 14.90 47.58 -8.45
C TYR A 262 14.38 49.02 -8.65
N LEU A 263 14.36 49.82 -7.59
CA LEU A 263 14.59 51.26 -7.71
C LEU A 263 15.33 51.75 -6.44
N PRO A 264 16.51 52.38 -6.59
CA PRO A 264 17.25 52.95 -5.47
C PRO A 264 16.64 54.28 -5.04
N THR A 265 16.62 54.53 -3.73
CA THR A 265 16.31 55.83 -3.12
C THR A 265 17.32 56.91 -3.53
N PRO A 266 16.87 58.13 -3.89
CA PRO A 266 17.66 59.33 -3.72
C PRO A 266 17.08 60.27 -2.66
N SER A 267 18.01 61.03 -2.07
CA SER A 267 17.86 61.99 -0.99
C SER A 267 17.04 63.24 -1.31
N LEU A 268 16.49 63.83 -0.24
CA LEU A 268 15.88 65.15 -0.07
C LEU A 268 16.38 66.28 -1.00
N ALA A 269 15.46 66.95 -1.71
CA ALA A 269 15.44 68.41 -1.87
C ALA A 269 14.12 68.92 -2.54
N GLN A 270 13.42 69.80 -1.81
CA GLN A 270 12.81 71.06 -2.25
C GLN A 270 11.61 71.16 -3.24
N PHE A 271 10.69 72.06 -2.84
CA PHE A 271 9.62 72.78 -3.57
C PHE A 271 8.43 71.95 -4.10
N SER A 272 7.24 72.07 -3.49
CA SER A 272 6.23 73.13 -3.70
C SER A 272 5.54 73.03 -5.05
N THR A 273 4.27 72.58 -5.07
CA THR A 273 3.08 73.39 -5.39
C THR A 273 1.85 72.53 -5.72
N TYR A 274 0.71 72.94 -5.12
CA TYR A 274 -0.67 72.91 -5.64
C TYR A 274 -1.48 71.59 -5.75
N THR A 275 -2.32 71.39 -4.73
CA THR A 275 -3.82 71.32 -4.69
C THR A 275 -4.68 70.56 -5.73
N PRO A 276 -5.91 70.13 -5.33
CA PRO A 276 -6.56 68.89 -5.76
C PRO A 276 -7.86 69.10 -6.55
N LEU A 277 -8.42 68.00 -7.09
CA LEU A 277 -9.85 67.84 -7.46
C LEU A 277 -10.24 66.38 -7.17
N GLN A 278 -10.92 66.08 -6.06
CA GLN A 278 -12.40 66.04 -5.90
C GLN A 278 -13.16 65.34 -7.03
N THR A 279 -13.74 64.17 -6.74
CA THR A 279 -15.20 63.86 -6.65
C THR A 279 -15.40 62.34 -6.60
N HIS A 280 -15.93 61.79 -5.51
CA HIS A 280 -17.35 61.46 -5.28
C HIS A 280 -17.94 60.42 -6.25
N HIS A 281 -18.15 59.17 -5.81
CA HIS A 281 -19.50 58.63 -5.51
C HIS A 281 -19.45 57.20 -4.96
N LYS A 282 -20.52 56.90 -4.22
CA LYS A 282 -20.75 55.78 -3.31
C LYS A 282 -21.95 54.98 -3.87
N MET A 283 -22.06 53.71 -3.46
CA MET A 283 -23.28 52.84 -3.50
C MET A 283 -23.61 52.18 -4.85
N SER A 284 -24.21 50.98 -4.94
CA SER A 284 -24.63 49.93 -3.99
C SER A 284 -25.03 48.68 -4.82
N ALA A 285 -25.22 47.55 -4.14
CA ALA A 285 -25.78 46.30 -4.64
C ALA A 285 -27.14 46.45 -5.33
N GLU A 286 -27.31 45.86 -6.53
CA GLU A 286 -28.58 45.37 -7.10
C GLU A 286 -28.35 44.80 -8.52
N ALA A 287 -28.32 43.47 -8.65
CA ALA A 287 -28.47 42.66 -9.87
C ALA A 287 -28.25 41.19 -9.45
N PHE A 288 -29.19 40.24 -9.48
CA PHE A 288 -30.43 40.10 -10.22
C PHE A 288 -31.38 39.20 -9.42
N ALA A 289 -32.64 39.62 -9.31
CA ALA A 289 -33.77 38.74 -9.03
C ALA A 289 -34.84 38.97 -10.12
N ALA A 290 -35.65 37.94 -10.31
CA ALA A 290 -36.88 37.84 -11.10
C ALA A 290 -36.75 37.40 -12.57
N LEU A 291 -37.07 36.12 -12.82
CA LEU A 291 -38.34 35.81 -13.50
C LEU A 291 -38.84 34.40 -13.17
N ASP A 292 -39.85 34.33 -12.31
CA ASP A 292 -40.76 33.20 -12.10
C ASP A 292 -42.15 33.63 -12.60
N LYS A 293 -42.60 33.07 -13.75
CA LYS A 293 -43.99 32.94 -14.23
C LYS A 293 -44.05 32.80 -15.76
N GLN A 294 -44.37 31.60 -16.24
CA GLN A 294 -45.36 31.31 -17.29
C GLN A 294 -45.53 29.78 -17.35
N LEU A 295 -46.50 29.24 -16.60
CA LEU A 295 -47.86 28.84 -17.02
C LEU A 295 -47.97 27.39 -17.53
N SER A 296 -48.36 26.52 -16.60
CA SER A 296 -49.46 25.53 -16.63
C SER A 296 -50.19 25.17 -17.94
N ASN A 297 -50.59 23.88 -17.97
CA ASN A 297 -51.63 23.17 -18.75
C ASN A 297 -50.99 22.15 -19.71
N THR A 298 -51.23 20.83 -19.63
CA THR A 298 -52.51 20.07 -19.61
C THR A 298 -52.24 18.65 -19.07
N SER A 299 -52.99 18.18 -18.06
CA SER A 299 -54.09 17.21 -18.15
C SER A 299 -53.76 15.78 -18.59
N THR A 300 -53.91 14.87 -17.61
CA THR A 300 -54.59 13.54 -17.66
C THR A 300 -54.18 12.51 -18.71
N THR A 301 -53.77 11.32 -18.27
CA THR A 301 -54.57 10.08 -18.43
C THR A 301 -54.06 9.01 -17.45
N THR A 302 -54.99 8.57 -16.61
CA THR A 302 -54.93 7.38 -15.76
C THR A 302 -55.14 6.13 -16.62
N THR A 303 -54.30 5.10 -16.51
CA THR A 303 -54.75 3.73 -16.73
C THR A 303 -54.11 2.79 -15.73
N THR A 304 -54.93 2.40 -14.75
CA THR A 304 -54.76 1.25 -13.87
C THR A 304 -54.92 -0.02 -14.70
N THR A 305 -54.04 -1.01 -14.54
CA THR A 305 -54.40 -2.40 -14.82
C THR A 305 -53.72 -3.32 -13.80
N THR A 306 -54.51 -3.65 -12.79
CA THR A 306 -54.42 -4.86 -11.95
C THR A 306 -54.43 -6.10 -12.84
N THR A 307 -53.71 -7.18 -12.47
CA THR A 307 -54.06 -8.62 -12.62
C THR A 307 -52.82 -9.46 -12.22
N THR A 308 -52.79 -10.01 -11.00
CA THR A 308 -52.97 -11.46 -10.65
C THR A 308 -51.67 -12.28 -10.78
N THR A 309 -50.97 -12.54 -9.68
CA THR A 309 -50.95 -13.83 -8.97
C THR A 309 -50.82 -15.06 -9.89
N THR A 310 -49.65 -15.68 -9.93
CA THR A 310 -49.55 -17.15 -9.99
C THR A 310 -48.27 -17.60 -9.32
N THR A 311 -48.45 -18.19 -8.14
CA THR A 311 -47.49 -19.05 -7.45
C THR A 311 -47.32 -20.33 -8.26
N THR A 312 -46.09 -20.71 -8.60
CA THR A 312 -45.80 -22.08 -9.04
C THR A 312 -44.69 -22.65 -8.18
N THR A 313 -45.14 -23.42 -7.19
CA THR A 313 -44.38 -24.40 -6.43
C THR A 313 -43.96 -25.52 -7.38
N THR A 314 -42.67 -25.84 -7.45
CA THR A 314 -42.21 -27.12 -8.00
C THR A 314 -41.38 -27.84 -6.97
N THR A 315 -42.07 -28.72 -6.26
CA THR A 315 -41.56 -29.85 -5.50
C THR A 315 -40.96 -30.86 -6.47
N THR A 316 -39.72 -31.31 -6.24
CA THR A 316 -39.26 -32.60 -6.76
C THR A 316 -38.63 -33.39 -5.63
N THR A 317 -39.28 -34.52 -5.35
CA THR A 317 -39.01 -35.48 -4.30
C THR A 317 -37.96 -36.51 -4.75
N THR A 318 -37.00 -36.76 -3.87
CA THR A 318 -36.13 -37.94 -3.65
C THR A 318 -36.05 -39.07 -4.68
N ALA A 319 -34.81 -39.53 -4.91
CA ALA A 319 -34.50 -40.96 -5.01
C ALA A 319 -33.20 -41.25 -4.24
N ALA A 320 -33.25 -42.27 -3.38
CA ALA A 320 -32.22 -42.72 -2.48
C ALA A 320 -31.59 -44.03 -2.94
N GLY A 321 -30.32 -44.25 -2.55
CA GLY A 321 -29.73 -45.56 -2.27
C GLY A 321 -28.41 -45.86 -3.00
N PRO A 322 -27.52 -46.73 -2.47
CA PRO A 322 -27.52 -47.37 -1.14
C PRO A 322 -26.23 -47.10 -0.32
N VAL A 323 -26.38 -47.22 1.00
CA VAL A 323 -25.34 -47.26 2.04
C VAL A 323 -25.03 -48.71 2.37
N LEU A 324 -23.76 -49.12 2.40
CA LEU A 324 -23.20 -50.27 3.16
C LEU A 324 -21.65 -50.11 3.25
N PRO A 325 -20.95 -50.72 4.23
CA PRO A 325 -20.95 -50.41 5.66
C PRO A 325 -19.54 -50.01 6.17
N ALA A 326 -19.49 -49.53 7.40
CA ALA A 326 -18.28 -49.22 8.15
C ALA A 326 -17.32 -50.42 8.28
N VAL A 327 -16.03 -50.20 8.03
CA VAL A 327 -14.94 -51.14 8.35
C VAL A 327 -14.07 -50.51 9.44
N GLY A 328 -13.78 -51.34 10.45
CA GLY A 328 -13.23 -51.04 11.76
C GLY A 328 -12.03 -50.09 11.84
N ALA A 329 -12.01 -49.34 12.95
CA ALA A 329 -10.81 -48.74 13.50
C ALA A 329 -9.75 -49.80 13.82
N PRO A 330 -8.47 -49.58 13.51
CA PRO A 330 -7.36 -50.25 14.18
C PRO A 330 -6.83 -49.39 15.34
N LEU A 331 -6.71 -50.00 16.51
CA LEU A 331 -5.87 -49.54 17.63
C LEU A 331 -4.40 -50.01 17.41
N PRO A 332 -3.42 -49.45 18.15
CA PRO A 332 -2.21 -48.87 17.59
C PRO A 332 -1.06 -49.88 17.47
N GLY A 333 -0.25 -49.72 16.43
CA GLY A 333 1.00 -50.46 16.29
C GLY A 333 1.67 -50.21 14.96
N GLN A 334 2.66 -49.31 14.98
CA GLN A 334 3.70 -49.10 13.96
C GLN A 334 3.22 -48.64 12.59
N VAL A 335 3.40 -47.34 12.33
CA VAL A 335 3.55 -46.83 10.96
C VAL A 335 4.91 -46.16 10.85
N HIS A 336 5.62 -46.59 9.82
CA HIS A 336 6.90 -46.12 9.35
C HIS A 336 6.97 -44.60 9.15
N GLY A 337 8.18 -44.05 9.29
CA GLY A 337 8.48 -42.64 9.04
C GLY A 337 8.04 -42.19 7.64
N GLY A 338 6.94 -41.44 7.62
CA GLY A 338 6.60 -40.49 6.56
C GLY A 338 6.91 -39.09 7.07
N ALA A 339 7.38 -38.21 6.20
CA ALA A 339 7.50 -36.79 6.52
C ALA A 339 6.13 -36.29 7.00
N GLU A 340 6.03 -35.89 8.27
CA GLU A 340 4.81 -35.27 8.81
C GLU A 340 4.50 -34.04 7.96
N GLU A 341 3.25 -33.91 7.49
CA GLU A 341 2.81 -32.67 6.86
C GLU A 341 3.07 -31.50 7.82
N PRO A 342 3.59 -30.37 7.34
CA PRO A 342 3.93 -29.24 8.21
C PRO A 342 2.68 -28.78 8.95
N LEU A 343 2.82 -28.61 10.26
CA LEU A 343 1.72 -28.13 11.11
C LEU A 343 1.19 -26.78 10.57
N PRO A 344 -0.14 -26.56 10.56
CA PRO A 344 -0.69 -25.23 10.34
C PRO A 344 -0.02 -24.20 11.26
N TYR A 345 0.30 -23.01 10.74
CA TYR A 345 1.05 -21.97 11.48
C TYR A 345 0.42 -21.64 12.86
N TRP A 346 -0.91 -21.72 12.98
CA TRP A 346 -1.63 -21.43 14.21
C TRP A 346 -1.55 -22.54 15.27
N LEU A 347 -0.93 -23.68 14.95
CA LEU A 347 -0.62 -24.79 15.86
C LEU A 347 0.86 -24.86 16.24
N VAL A 348 1.75 -24.21 15.47
CA VAL A 348 3.19 -24.18 15.77
C VAL A 348 3.43 -23.47 17.11
N ASN A 349 4.36 -24.01 17.90
CA ASN A 349 4.68 -23.58 19.28
C ASN A 349 3.52 -23.67 20.29
N VAL A 350 2.42 -24.37 19.97
CA VAL A 350 1.32 -24.63 20.89
C VAL A 350 1.41 -26.08 21.40
N PRO A 351 1.44 -26.32 22.74
CA PRO A 351 1.36 -27.67 23.29
C PRO A 351 0.12 -28.41 22.78
N ARG A 352 0.26 -29.71 22.49
CA ARG A 352 -0.80 -30.49 21.83
C ARG A 352 -2.11 -30.53 22.63
N GLU A 353 -2.01 -30.46 23.95
CA GLU A 353 -3.15 -30.42 24.88
C GLU A 353 -3.93 -29.10 24.82
N GLN A 354 -3.34 -28.06 24.22
CA GLN A 354 -3.91 -26.71 24.09
C GLN A 354 -4.33 -26.38 22.65
N TRP A 355 -4.30 -27.35 21.74
CA TRP A 355 -4.68 -27.12 20.34
C TRP A 355 -6.15 -26.72 20.23
N PRO A 356 -6.46 -25.55 19.63
CA PRO A 356 -7.84 -25.17 19.40
C PRO A 356 -8.44 -26.02 18.27
N SER A 357 -9.76 -26.17 18.25
CA SER A 357 -10.48 -26.93 17.22
C SER A 357 -10.44 -26.29 15.83
N SER A 358 -10.09 -25.00 15.76
CA SER A 358 -10.00 -24.20 14.53
C SER A 358 -9.01 -23.04 14.73
N CYS A 359 -8.60 -22.39 13.63
CA CYS A 359 -7.74 -21.20 13.70
C CYS A 359 -8.40 -20.10 14.56
N PRO A 360 -7.77 -19.65 15.66
CA PRO A 360 -8.30 -18.58 16.51
C PRO A 360 -8.56 -17.29 15.73
N GLU A 361 -9.62 -16.57 16.09
CA GLU A 361 -10.05 -15.34 15.39
C GLU A 361 -8.94 -14.29 15.29
N PHE A 362 -8.15 -14.12 16.36
CA PHE A 362 -7.02 -13.18 16.39
C PHE A 362 -5.84 -13.58 15.48
N LEU A 363 -5.87 -14.77 14.89
CA LEU A 363 -4.89 -15.27 13.93
C LEU A 363 -5.45 -15.36 12.50
N GLN A 364 -6.71 -14.99 12.27
CA GLN A 364 -7.29 -14.99 10.92
C GLN A 364 -6.92 -13.70 10.17
N GLY A 365 -6.76 -13.81 8.84
CA GLY A 365 -6.45 -12.65 7.98
C GLY A 365 -5.11 -11.97 8.29
N LEU A 366 -4.15 -12.70 8.85
CA LEU A 366 -2.80 -12.18 9.08
C LEU A 366 -2.03 -12.05 7.77
N SER A 367 -1.09 -11.10 7.72
CA SER A 367 -0.15 -10.99 6.61
C SER A 367 0.77 -12.22 6.51
N ASP A 368 1.27 -12.50 5.30
CA ASP A 368 2.21 -13.60 5.05
C ASP A 368 3.45 -13.51 5.93
N LYS A 369 3.96 -12.30 6.22
CA LYS A 369 5.06 -12.11 7.16
C LYS A 369 4.73 -12.66 8.54
N ASN A 370 3.54 -12.34 9.07
CA ASN A 370 3.13 -12.84 10.39
C ASN A 370 2.86 -14.35 10.35
N ILE A 371 2.25 -14.87 9.28
CA ILE A 371 2.05 -16.31 9.09
C ILE A 371 3.38 -17.04 9.06
N ALA A 372 4.37 -16.54 8.31
CA ALA A 372 5.71 -17.13 8.21
C ALA A 372 6.44 -17.12 9.56
N ILE A 373 6.37 -16.00 10.31
CA ILE A 373 6.94 -15.93 11.66
C ILE A 373 6.25 -16.95 12.58
N LEU A 374 4.92 -17.02 12.59
CA LEU A 374 4.16 -17.95 13.44
C LEU A 374 4.40 -19.41 13.05
N ALA A 375 4.67 -19.70 11.78
CA ALA A 375 5.00 -21.02 11.28
C ALA A 375 6.42 -21.49 11.66
N THR A 376 7.25 -20.61 12.22
CA THR A 376 8.63 -20.93 12.62
C THR A 376 8.62 -21.51 14.04
N PRO A 377 9.12 -22.74 14.26
CA PRO A 377 9.32 -23.27 15.61
C PRO A 377 10.24 -22.35 16.42
N ASP A 378 9.91 -22.14 17.69
CA ASP A 378 10.69 -21.31 18.62
C ASP A 378 12.16 -21.77 18.70
N SER A 379 12.41 -23.08 18.56
CA SER A 379 13.74 -23.69 18.54
C SER A 379 14.57 -23.35 17.30
N GLU A 380 13.93 -22.92 16.21
CA GLU A 380 14.58 -22.56 14.94
C GLU A 380 14.82 -21.04 14.84
N TYR A 381 14.20 -20.25 15.71
CA TYR A 381 14.37 -18.80 15.70
C TYR A 381 15.79 -18.39 16.11
N GLN A 382 16.38 -17.52 15.30
CA GLN A 382 17.68 -16.91 15.59
C GLN A 382 17.48 -15.54 16.23
N TRP A 383 17.96 -15.39 17.46
CA TRP A 383 17.97 -14.13 18.19
C TRP A 383 18.79 -13.06 17.45
N ILE A 384 18.24 -11.86 17.37
CA ILE A 384 18.93 -10.73 16.72
C ILE A 384 19.91 -10.13 17.74
N GLY A 385 21.20 -10.31 17.50
CA GLY A 385 22.27 -9.75 18.33
C GLY A 385 22.61 -8.30 18.01
N TRP A 386 23.41 -7.68 18.88
CA TRP A 386 23.65 -6.23 18.88
C TRP A 386 24.24 -5.69 17.58
N GLU A 387 25.23 -6.39 17.02
CA GLU A 387 25.84 -5.99 15.74
C GLU A 387 24.82 -5.91 14.60
N ARG A 388 23.91 -6.89 14.55
CA ARG A 388 22.84 -6.91 13.56
C ARG A 388 21.82 -5.82 13.80
N VAL A 389 21.48 -5.52 15.06
CA VAL A 389 20.63 -4.37 15.41
C VAL A 389 21.23 -3.07 14.86
N ARG A 390 22.52 -2.82 15.13
CA ARG A 390 23.21 -1.62 14.63
C ARG A 390 23.21 -1.54 13.11
N GLU A 391 23.47 -2.67 12.44
CA GLU A 391 23.45 -2.74 10.99
C GLU A 391 22.07 -2.38 10.43
N LEU A 392 21.00 -3.02 10.94
CA LEU A 392 19.62 -2.79 10.49
C LEU A 392 19.19 -1.34 10.68
N VAL A 393 19.52 -0.72 11.81
CA VAL A 393 19.21 0.69 12.07
C VAL A 393 20.03 1.59 11.15
N LYS A 394 21.34 1.33 11.01
CA LYS A 394 22.24 2.13 10.16
C LYS A 394 21.85 2.07 8.68
N SER A 395 21.41 0.91 8.20
CA SER A 395 20.95 0.74 6.81
C SER A 395 19.48 1.11 6.61
N ASN A 396 18.79 1.60 7.66
CA ASN A 396 17.36 1.87 7.66
C ASN A 396 16.49 0.68 7.21
N ASP A 397 16.95 -0.55 7.49
CA ASP A 397 16.26 -1.81 7.14
C ASP A 397 15.42 -2.33 8.32
N ILE A 398 14.74 -1.41 9.01
CA ILE A 398 14.01 -1.67 10.25
C ILE A 398 12.85 -2.65 10.07
N GLY A 399 12.37 -2.84 8.82
CA GLY A 399 11.35 -3.82 8.46
C GLY A 399 11.77 -5.27 8.70
N ARG A 400 13.08 -5.56 8.87
CA ARG A 400 13.58 -6.90 9.19
C ARG A 400 13.53 -7.26 10.66
N PHE A 401 13.21 -6.31 11.54
CA PHE A 401 12.86 -6.66 12.90
C PHE A 401 11.57 -7.51 12.91
N GLN A 402 11.60 -8.56 13.73
CA GLN A 402 10.47 -9.43 13.97
C GLN A 402 10.45 -9.88 15.42
N ARG A 403 9.27 -10.27 15.90
CA ARG A 403 9.13 -10.84 17.24
C ARG A 403 9.52 -12.30 17.23
N PHE A 404 9.92 -12.79 18.39
CA PHE A 404 10.00 -14.22 18.63
C PHE A 404 8.63 -14.88 18.35
N PRO A 405 8.54 -16.06 17.71
CA PRO A 405 7.27 -16.58 17.18
C PRO A 405 6.16 -16.71 18.23
N SER A 406 6.45 -17.33 19.38
CA SER A 406 5.50 -17.40 20.49
C SER A 406 5.10 -16.03 21.04
N ASP A 407 5.99 -15.04 21.03
CA ASP A 407 5.66 -13.69 21.50
C ASP A 407 4.85 -12.91 20.46
N LEU A 408 5.03 -13.18 19.16
CA LEU A 408 4.12 -12.65 18.13
C LEU A 408 2.70 -13.15 18.34
N ARG A 409 2.53 -14.45 18.64
CA ARG A 409 1.20 -15.03 18.93
C ARG A 409 0.54 -14.33 20.10
N LYS A 410 1.24 -14.21 21.24
CA LYS A 410 0.72 -13.55 22.45
C LYS A 410 0.46 -12.05 22.23
N TYR A 411 1.29 -11.39 21.42
CA TYR A 411 1.08 -10.01 21.00
C TYR A 411 -0.25 -9.87 20.25
N LEU A 412 -0.48 -10.68 19.22
CA LEU A 412 -1.71 -10.64 18.41
C LEU A 412 -2.96 -10.93 19.27
N GLU A 413 -2.87 -11.93 20.15
CA GLU A 413 -3.91 -12.24 21.12
C GLU A 413 -4.18 -11.05 22.06
N SER A 414 -3.13 -10.42 22.60
CA SER A 414 -3.26 -9.27 23.49
C SER A 414 -3.87 -8.08 22.77
N MET A 415 -3.47 -7.82 21.52
CA MET A 415 -4.03 -6.74 20.72
C MET A 415 -5.51 -6.97 20.41
N PHE A 416 -5.91 -8.21 20.15
CA PHE A 416 -7.31 -8.57 19.96
C PHE A 416 -8.13 -8.25 21.23
N HIS A 417 -7.69 -8.70 22.39
CA HIS A 417 -8.40 -8.44 23.65
C HIS A 417 -8.40 -6.96 24.05
N ILE A 418 -7.30 -6.25 23.82
CA ILE A 418 -7.21 -4.81 24.06
C ILE A 418 -8.24 -4.04 23.21
N LYS A 419 -8.36 -4.37 21.93
CA LYS A 419 -9.37 -3.74 21.05
C LYS A 419 -10.79 -3.99 21.53
N GLN A 420 -11.09 -5.21 21.98
CA GLN A 420 -12.41 -5.55 22.52
C GLN A 420 -12.71 -4.81 23.84
N LYS A 421 -11.73 -4.70 24.73
CA LYS A 421 -11.91 -4.15 26.08
C LYS A 421 -11.88 -2.62 26.13
N TYR A 422 -11.01 -1.99 25.36
CA TYR A 422 -10.76 -0.55 25.39
C TYR A 422 -11.28 0.17 24.14
N GLY A 423 -11.87 -0.55 23.18
CA GLY A 423 -12.32 -0.02 21.89
C GLY A 423 -11.17 0.19 20.90
N SER A 424 -9.99 0.62 21.36
CA SER A 424 -8.80 0.74 20.53
C SER A 424 -7.50 0.53 21.33
N VAL A 425 -6.42 0.15 20.62
CA VAL A 425 -5.07 0.08 21.21
C VAL A 425 -4.60 1.46 21.67
N MET A 426 -5.00 2.51 20.96
CA MET A 426 -4.70 3.90 21.31
C MET A 426 -5.30 4.28 22.67
N ASP A 427 -6.58 3.99 22.90
CA ASP A 427 -7.25 4.30 24.16
C ASP A 427 -6.61 3.53 25.32
N PHE A 428 -6.20 2.29 25.09
CA PHE A 428 -5.41 1.53 26.04
C PHE A 428 -4.07 2.20 26.35
N VAL A 429 -3.28 2.57 25.33
CA VAL A 429 -1.98 3.20 25.53
C VAL A 429 -2.13 4.52 26.30
N LEU A 430 -3.05 5.39 25.90
CA LEU A 430 -3.30 6.66 26.59
C LEU A 430 -3.69 6.48 28.05
N THR A 431 -4.66 5.62 28.31
CA THR A 431 -5.26 5.50 29.65
C THR A 431 -4.43 4.61 30.58
N GLN A 432 -3.86 3.52 30.09
CA GLN A 432 -3.20 2.49 30.90
C GLN A 432 -1.68 2.59 30.89
N ARG A 433 -1.06 3.15 29.83
CA ARG A 433 0.41 3.24 29.72
C ARG A 433 0.92 4.65 29.95
N LEU A 434 0.36 5.61 29.23
CA LEU A 434 0.83 6.99 29.26
C LEU A 434 0.21 7.77 30.43
N HIS A 435 -1.03 7.44 30.80
CA HIS A 435 -1.85 8.22 31.72
C HIS A 435 -1.97 9.68 31.27
N TRP A 436 -2.10 9.87 29.95
CA TRP A 436 -2.37 11.16 29.34
C TRP A 436 -3.86 11.28 29.05
N ASP A 437 -4.40 12.48 29.25
CA ASP A 437 -5.78 12.78 28.90
C ASP A 437 -5.90 12.82 27.37
N LYS A 438 -6.82 12.02 26.83
CA LYS A 438 -7.08 11.96 25.39
C LYS A 438 -7.64 13.29 24.87
N GLU A 439 -8.31 14.06 25.71
CA GLU A 439 -8.89 15.35 25.35
C GLU A 439 -7.87 16.50 25.40
N ASP A 440 -6.71 16.29 26.05
CA ASP A 440 -5.64 17.29 26.22
C ASP A 440 -4.25 16.72 25.92
N LEU A 441 -4.05 16.32 24.65
CA LEU A 441 -2.75 15.85 24.15
C LEU A 441 -1.84 16.97 23.65
N LYS A 442 -2.11 18.24 24.01
CA LYS A 442 -1.29 19.35 23.54
C LYS A 442 0.06 19.35 24.26
N PRO A 443 1.18 19.45 23.54
CA PRO A 443 2.48 19.63 24.18
C PRO A 443 2.51 20.98 24.90
N ARG A 444 3.24 21.04 26.00
CA ARG A 444 3.44 22.25 26.80
C ARG A 444 4.33 23.27 26.08
N GLY A 445 5.28 22.81 25.27
CA GLY A 445 6.21 23.65 24.54
C GLY A 445 6.72 23.03 23.26
N GLU A 446 7.91 23.47 22.84
CA GLU A 446 8.57 22.94 21.65
C GLU A 446 9.02 21.48 21.86
N ALA A 447 9.24 20.77 20.75
CA ALA A 447 9.70 19.39 20.78
C ALA A 447 10.95 19.23 21.67
N PHE A 448 10.88 18.30 22.64
CA PHE A 448 11.92 17.96 23.62
C PHE A 448 12.25 19.06 24.66
N GLU A 449 11.44 20.11 24.78
CA GLU A 449 11.65 21.18 25.78
C GLU A 449 11.25 20.77 27.20
N TYR A 450 10.10 20.08 27.35
CA TYR A 450 9.54 19.68 28.65
C TYR A 450 9.41 18.17 28.77
N ASP A 451 9.93 17.59 29.85
CA ASP A 451 9.85 16.15 30.11
C ASP A 451 8.39 15.66 30.28
N ASP A 452 7.46 16.54 30.67
CA ASP A 452 6.02 16.23 30.81
C ASP A 452 5.33 15.89 29.45
N ASP A 453 5.97 16.24 28.33
CA ASP A 453 5.49 15.96 26.98
C ASP A 453 6.00 14.62 26.43
N LEU A 454 6.83 13.91 27.20
CA LEU A 454 7.42 12.64 26.82
C LEU A 454 7.16 11.55 27.86
N LYS A 455 7.21 10.29 27.41
CA LYS A 455 7.27 9.15 28.33
C LYS A 455 8.16 8.05 27.76
N ILE A 456 9.15 7.62 28.55
CA ILE A 456 10.05 6.52 28.20
C ILE A 456 9.54 5.25 28.88
N LEU A 457 9.15 4.26 28.10
CA LEU A 457 8.62 2.99 28.58
C LEU A 457 9.41 1.82 27.99
N LEU A 458 9.35 0.67 28.66
CA LEU A 458 9.79 -0.59 28.03
C LEU A 458 8.82 -0.96 26.93
N ASN A 459 9.34 -1.50 25.81
CA ASN A 459 8.45 -2.00 24.76
C ASN A 459 7.63 -3.16 25.31
N ASP A 460 6.31 -3.06 25.17
CA ASP A 460 5.38 -4.05 25.68
C ASP A 460 5.51 -5.42 25.06
N TRP A 461 5.97 -5.45 23.81
CA TRP A 461 6.18 -6.64 23.01
C TRP A 461 7.44 -6.42 22.18
N PRO A 462 8.63 -6.57 22.79
CA PRO A 462 9.90 -6.31 22.13
C PRO A 462 10.12 -7.29 20.96
N TYR A 463 11.05 -6.94 20.07
CA TYR A 463 11.50 -7.87 19.02
C TYR A 463 12.23 -9.07 19.61
N GLY A 464 12.44 -10.13 18.82
CA GLY A 464 13.22 -11.29 19.22
C GLY A 464 14.72 -10.98 19.24
N LEU A 465 15.13 -10.22 20.25
CA LEU A 465 16.49 -9.70 20.50
C LEU A 465 17.22 -10.53 21.54
N GLU A 466 18.55 -10.56 21.48
CA GLU A 466 19.36 -11.12 22.58
C GLU A 466 19.03 -10.45 23.93
N LYS A 467 19.13 -11.21 25.02
CA LYS A 467 18.65 -10.80 26.36
C LYS A 467 19.34 -9.57 26.94
N ASP A 468 20.53 -9.27 26.44
CA ASP A 468 21.31 -8.11 26.85
C ASP A 468 20.98 -6.85 26.04
N ILE A 469 19.98 -6.90 25.15
CA ILE A 469 19.47 -5.75 24.41
C ILE A 469 18.12 -5.34 25.00
N VAL A 470 18.05 -4.10 25.50
CA VAL A 470 16.81 -3.52 26.03
C VAL A 470 16.14 -2.67 24.96
N HIS A 471 14.85 -2.92 24.70
CA HIS A 471 14.03 -2.19 23.74
C HIS A 471 13.09 -1.23 24.46
N LEU A 472 13.34 0.07 24.31
CA LEU A 472 12.52 1.15 24.84
C LEU A 472 11.66 1.78 23.76
N VAL A 473 10.58 2.44 24.19
CA VAL A 473 9.73 3.29 23.37
C VAL A 473 9.64 4.65 24.05
N VAL A 474 9.97 5.70 23.30
CA VAL A 474 9.82 7.09 23.73
C VAL A 474 8.60 7.67 23.05
N TRP A 475 7.55 7.91 23.83
CA TRP A 475 6.28 8.48 23.38
C TRP A 475 6.31 9.99 23.49
N THR A 476 5.70 10.71 22.54
CA THR A 476 5.67 12.18 22.50
C THR A 476 4.24 12.72 22.37
N LYS A 477 3.95 13.87 22.97
CA LYS A 477 2.73 14.65 22.74
C LYS A 477 2.79 15.55 21.50
N PHE A 478 3.99 15.76 20.97
CA PHE A 478 4.24 16.54 19.77
C PHE A 478 4.56 15.63 18.58
N ASP A 479 4.37 16.19 17.39
CA ASP A 479 4.68 15.51 16.15
C ASP A 479 6.20 15.39 15.95
N LEU A 480 6.61 14.25 15.38
CA LEU A 480 7.98 14.01 14.97
C LEU A 480 8.07 14.31 13.47
N ASP A 481 8.23 15.60 13.15
CA ASP A 481 8.22 16.15 11.79
C ASP A 481 9.00 15.29 10.80
N GLU A 482 8.28 14.76 9.84
CA GLU A 482 8.80 14.02 8.70
C GLU A 482 8.86 14.93 7.49
N ASP A 483 9.86 14.71 6.64
CA ASP A 483 9.80 15.23 5.29
C ASP A 483 8.60 14.55 4.60
N PRO A 484 7.56 15.29 4.20
CA PRO A 484 6.43 14.73 3.46
C PRO A 484 6.89 14.02 2.18
N SER A 485 8.10 14.35 1.73
CA SER A 485 8.74 13.85 0.54
C SER A 485 9.34 12.42 0.68
N THR A 486 9.79 12.04 1.86
CA THR A 486 10.46 10.73 2.04
C THR A 486 9.82 9.88 3.11
N GLY A 487 8.92 10.45 3.93
CA GLY A 487 8.42 9.82 5.15
C GLY A 487 9.52 9.60 6.20
N LEU A 488 10.75 10.06 5.95
CA LEU A 488 11.83 10.09 6.91
C LEU A 488 11.69 11.35 7.78
N LEU A 489 12.30 11.33 8.95
CA LEU A 489 12.41 12.52 9.78
C LEU A 489 13.08 13.66 9.00
N THR A 490 12.54 14.87 9.13
CA THR A 490 13.27 16.06 8.64
C THR A 490 14.64 16.12 9.29
N GLU A 491 15.65 16.68 8.62
CA GLU A 491 17.00 16.81 9.18
C GLU A 491 16.98 17.52 10.55
N THR A 492 16.15 18.55 10.68
CA THR A 492 15.94 19.28 11.94
C THR A 492 15.38 18.38 13.04
N MET A 493 14.34 17.59 12.76
CA MET A 493 13.74 16.72 13.76
C MET A 493 14.65 15.53 14.10
N TRP A 494 15.31 14.95 13.11
CA TRP A 494 16.33 13.92 13.31
C TRP A 494 17.40 14.41 14.30
N LYS A 495 17.92 15.63 14.07
CA LYS A 495 18.90 16.24 14.97
C LYS A 495 18.35 16.48 16.37
N LYS A 496 17.10 16.94 16.51
CA LYS A 496 16.45 17.13 17.82
C LYS A 496 16.34 15.80 18.60
N ILE A 497 15.96 14.71 17.93
CA ILE A 497 15.91 13.38 18.55
C ILE A 497 17.32 12.92 18.93
N ASP A 498 18.30 13.08 18.04
CA ASP A 498 19.68 12.67 18.29
C ASP A 498 20.29 13.42 19.49
N ASP A 499 20.12 14.74 19.55
CA ASP A 499 20.56 15.57 20.67
C ASP A 499 19.84 15.20 21.98
N TYR A 500 18.54 14.88 21.92
CA TYR A 500 17.77 14.39 23.07
C TYR A 500 18.30 13.04 23.57
N VAL A 501 18.51 12.08 22.67
CA VAL A 501 19.05 10.76 23.00
C VAL A 501 20.46 10.91 23.58
N GLU A 502 21.30 11.76 22.99
CA GLU A 502 22.65 12.01 23.49
C GLU A 502 22.59 12.57 24.93
N THR A 503 21.74 13.58 25.15
CA THR A 503 21.62 14.23 26.47
C THR A 503 21.04 13.30 27.54
N LYS A 504 19.97 12.55 27.22
CA LYS A 504 19.24 11.75 28.21
C LYS A 504 19.94 10.45 28.57
N PHE A 505 20.59 9.79 27.61
CA PHE A 505 21.11 8.43 27.81
C PHE A 505 22.62 8.38 28.02
N ARG A 506 23.39 9.28 27.42
CA ARG A 506 24.86 9.08 27.30
C ARG A 506 25.65 9.38 28.55
N SER A 507 25.01 9.96 29.55
CA SER A 507 25.58 10.05 30.89
C SER A 507 25.86 8.67 31.51
N ARG A 508 25.14 7.62 31.07
CA ARG A 508 25.27 6.24 31.59
C ARG A 508 25.42 5.15 30.52
N ILE A 509 25.29 5.49 29.22
CA ILE A 509 25.40 4.54 28.10
C ILE A 509 26.45 4.99 27.10
N ALA A 510 27.35 4.08 26.68
CA ALA A 510 28.36 4.36 25.66
C ALA A 510 27.75 4.51 24.25
N SER A 511 28.41 5.25 23.36
CA SER A 511 27.83 5.63 22.05
C SER A 511 27.62 4.43 21.14
N ASP A 512 28.47 3.43 21.29
CA ASP A 512 28.43 2.16 20.57
C ASP A 512 27.45 1.14 21.17
N GLN A 513 26.83 1.46 22.31
CA GLN A 513 25.84 0.68 23.05
C GLN A 513 24.41 1.24 22.95
N ILE A 514 24.19 2.25 22.11
CA ILE A 514 22.88 2.86 21.89
C ILE A 514 22.61 3.05 20.41
N VAL A 515 21.38 2.73 20.00
CA VAL A 515 20.84 3.15 18.70
C VAL A 515 19.40 3.58 18.89
N TRP A 516 18.94 4.47 18.02
CA TRP A 516 17.54 4.87 17.98
C TRP A 516 17.03 4.84 16.55
N PHE A 517 15.73 4.58 16.39
CA PHE A 517 15.06 4.60 15.09
C PHE A 517 13.59 4.91 15.28
N LYS A 518 12.96 5.42 14.22
CA LYS A 518 11.52 5.62 14.17
C LYS A 518 10.91 4.55 13.26
N ASN A 519 9.88 3.86 13.72
CA ASN A 519 9.12 2.96 12.85
C ASN A 519 8.40 3.76 11.77
N TRP A 520 8.50 3.32 10.52
CA TRP A 520 7.71 3.87 9.41
C TRP A 520 6.23 3.77 9.74
N LYS A 521 5.41 4.69 9.20
CA LYS A 521 3.95 4.69 9.44
C LYS A 521 3.34 3.29 9.24
N ALA A 522 3.73 2.54 8.22
CA ALA A 522 3.22 1.18 7.95
C ALA A 522 3.60 0.10 8.99
N LEU A 523 4.63 0.31 9.82
CA LEU A 523 5.08 -0.60 10.86
C LEU A 523 4.59 -0.20 12.26
N LYS A 524 3.98 0.99 12.39
CA LYS A 524 3.42 1.47 13.66
C LYS A 524 2.21 0.61 14.04
N SER A 525 2.18 0.17 15.30
CA SER A 525 1.00 -0.51 15.86
C SER A 525 -0.03 0.49 16.41
N VAL A 526 0.40 1.75 16.62
CA VAL A 526 -0.42 2.87 17.10
C VAL A 526 -0.05 4.12 16.29
N HIS A 527 -0.98 4.64 15.49
CA HIS A 527 -0.72 5.71 14.52
C HIS A 527 -1.02 7.12 15.02
N ALA A 528 -1.70 7.27 16.16
CA ALA A 528 -2.23 8.56 16.63
C ALA A 528 -1.33 9.26 17.67
N ILE A 529 -0.30 8.58 18.18
CA ILE A 529 0.70 9.16 19.09
C ILE A 529 2.06 8.82 18.55
N GLU A 530 2.83 9.86 18.29
CA GLU A 530 4.17 9.71 17.77
C GLU A 530 5.09 9.10 18.83
N HIS A 531 5.99 8.25 18.35
CA HIS A 531 6.99 7.61 19.18
C HIS A 531 8.18 7.19 18.33
N PHE A 532 9.32 7.05 19.00
CA PHE A 532 10.50 6.42 18.43
C PHE A 532 11.04 5.37 19.39
N HIS A 533 11.91 4.51 18.88
CA HIS A 533 12.49 3.40 19.62
C HIS A 533 13.93 3.71 19.96
N VAL A 534 14.34 3.29 21.16
CA VAL A 534 15.73 3.31 21.60
C VAL A 534 16.10 1.88 22.00
N MET A 535 17.21 1.38 21.47
CA MET A 535 17.77 0.09 21.87
C MET A 535 19.10 0.32 22.58
N LEU A 536 19.25 -0.35 23.72
CA LEU A 536 20.43 -0.24 24.58
C LEU A 536 21.08 -1.61 24.72
N HIS A 537 22.39 -1.68 24.57
CA HIS A 537 23.16 -2.90 24.78
C HIS A 537 23.81 -2.91 26.17
N GLN A 538 23.54 -3.97 26.93
CA GLN A 538 24.02 -4.18 28.29
C GLN A 538 23.84 -2.96 29.22
N PRO A 539 22.66 -2.30 29.24
CA PRO A 539 22.46 -1.18 30.14
C PRO A 539 22.43 -1.65 31.61
N ASP A 540 22.88 -0.77 32.51
CA ASP A 540 22.68 -0.96 33.94
C ASP A 540 21.17 -1.09 34.27
N PRO A 541 20.72 -2.19 34.89
CA PRO A 541 19.30 -2.36 35.25
C PRO A 541 18.75 -1.24 36.13
N GLU A 542 19.57 -0.63 37.00
CA GLU A 542 19.13 0.52 37.80
C GLU A 542 18.86 1.73 36.91
N PHE A 543 19.69 1.95 35.89
CA PHE A 543 19.44 3.01 34.91
C PHE A 543 18.12 2.80 34.18
N ILE A 544 17.81 1.56 33.76
CA ILE A 544 16.51 1.25 33.11
C ILE A 544 15.34 1.52 34.05
N ARG A 545 15.45 1.13 35.32
CA ARG A 545 14.42 1.41 36.33
C ARG A 545 14.23 2.92 36.50
N ASP A 546 15.31 3.68 36.61
CA ASP A 546 15.27 5.12 36.83
C ASP A 546 14.66 5.84 35.62
N ILE A 547 15.12 5.53 34.40
CA ILE A 547 14.70 6.24 33.17
C ILE A 547 13.26 5.92 32.75
N THR A 548 12.75 4.74 33.11
CA THR A 548 11.37 4.33 32.84
C THR A 548 10.42 4.55 34.01
N ASN A 549 10.93 5.12 35.12
CA ASN A 549 10.20 5.26 36.38
C ASN A 549 9.59 3.94 36.88
N GLY A 550 10.34 2.84 36.75
CA GLY A 550 9.94 1.50 37.17
C GLY A 550 8.85 0.86 36.32
N ASP A 551 8.74 1.24 35.03
CA ASP A 551 7.79 0.62 34.10
C ASP A 551 8.00 -0.91 34.00
N VAL A 552 6.91 -1.62 33.73
CA VAL A 552 6.90 -3.07 33.53
C VAL A 552 6.11 -3.37 32.24
N PRO A 553 6.74 -4.00 31.23
CA PRO A 553 6.11 -4.25 29.94
C PRO A 553 5.01 -5.30 30.03
N LEU A 554 4.05 -5.24 29.11
CA LEU A 554 2.91 -6.16 29.06
C LEU A 554 3.33 -7.62 28.94
N VAL A 555 4.34 -7.94 28.12
CA VAL A 555 4.83 -9.32 27.96
C VAL A 555 5.18 -9.95 29.31
N GLU A 556 5.72 -9.18 30.25
CA GLU A 556 6.06 -9.66 31.59
C GLU A 556 4.83 -9.79 32.49
N LYS A 557 3.89 -8.84 32.40
CA LYS A 557 2.60 -8.92 33.12
C LYS A 557 1.80 -10.15 32.69
N VAL A 558 1.70 -10.41 31.38
CA VAL A 558 1.02 -11.58 30.80
C VAL A 558 1.71 -12.87 31.21
N SER A 559 3.05 -12.91 31.17
CA SER A 559 3.82 -14.09 31.60
C SER A 559 3.67 -14.41 33.10
N ARG A 560 3.32 -13.41 33.93
CA ARG A 560 3.00 -13.57 35.36
C ARG A 560 1.53 -13.90 35.63
N GLY A 561 0.72 -14.14 34.59
CA GLY A 561 -0.70 -14.49 34.70
C GLY A 561 -1.65 -13.31 34.91
N ALA A 562 -1.19 -12.06 34.72
CA ALA A 562 -2.08 -10.91 34.69
C ALA A 562 -2.83 -10.85 33.35
N ALA A 563 -4.13 -10.55 33.38
CA ALA A 563 -4.89 -10.28 32.17
C ALA A 563 -4.36 -9.00 31.49
N PRO A 564 -4.26 -8.97 30.15
CA PRO A 564 -3.84 -7.78 29.41
C PRO A 564 -4.78 -6.56 29.57
#